data_AF-A0A850DIW0-F1
#
_entry.id   AF-A0A850DIW0-F1
#
_cell.length_a   1.000
_cell.length_b   1.000
_cell.length_c   1.000
_cell.angle_alpha   90.00
_cell.angle_beta   90.00
_cell.angle_gamma   90.00
#
_symmetry.space_group_name_H-M   'P 1'
#
loop_
_entity.id
_entity.type
_entity.pdbx_description
1 polymer ?
#
loop_
_entity_poly.entity_id
_entity_poly.type
_entity_poly.pdbx_seq_one_letter_code
_entity_poly.pdbx_strand_id
1 'polypeptide(L)'
;DADRCAVAVPDALGWRMLRGDELGALLGDYVMATAAADPADSVVAATVVSSRLLSKLAPARGVRYAETLTGFKWLARAADGTGGRLVYAYEEAIGYCCDPDAVRDKDGISAAVLAAHMVARLGGQGRTLLDVLDGYAVECGLHVTDQLAIRVDDLAEIQAMMARLRAAPPRELAGAPIEVDDLAGRRGPMRTDAVVLRGDATRVVIRPSGTEPKLKAYLEIATPVSDPEELAPRRTAATAALHTLRAEVRSLLGA
;
A
#
# COMPACT_ATOMS: atom_id res chain seq x y z
N ASP A 1 6.56 19.15 9.48
CA ASP A 1 5.55 19.73 8.56
C ASP A 1 4.14 19.19 8.80
N ALA A 2 3.95 18.09 9.55
CA ALA A 2 2.63 17.53 9.91
C ALA A 2 1.85 16.94 8.72
N ASP A 3 2.57 16.59 7.66
CA ASP A 3 2.05 15.99 6.43
C ASP A 3 1.69 14.50 6.59
N ARG A 4 2.05 13.87 7.71
CA ARG A 4 1.96 12.41 7.91
C ARG A 4 1.27 12.06 9.23
N CYS A 5 0.58 10.91 9.25
CA CYS A 5 -0.16 10.43 10.41
C CYS A 5 0.17 8.97 10.72
N ALA A 6 0.48 8.64 11.96
CA ALA A 6 0.61 7.26 12.42
C ALA A 6 -0.43 7.01 13.51
N VAL A 7 -1.10 5.86 13.45
CA VAL A 7 -2.15 5.47 14.41
C VAL A 7 -1.78 4.10 14.99
N ALA A 8 -1.80 4.01 16.31
CA ALA A 8 -1.73 2.74 17.02
C ALA A 8 -3.10 2.39 17.61
N VAL A 9 -3.43 1.10 17.62
CA VAL A 9 -4.67 0.55 18.17
C VAL A 9 -4.34 -0.46 19.26
N PRO A 10 -5.20 -0.64 20.27
CA PRO A 10 -5.03 -1.73 21.22
C PRO A 10 -5.17 -3.08 20.52
N ASP A 11 -4.31 -4.03 20.88
CA ASP A 11 -4.38 -5.43 20.47
C ASP A 11 -4.20 -6.36 21.70
N ALA A 12 -4.21 -7.68 21.47
CA ALA A 12 -4.09 -8.65 22.56
C ALA A 12 -2.73 -8.59 23.32
N LEU A 13 -1.71 -7.97 22.75
CA LEU A 13 -0.36 -7.87 23.31
C LEU A 13 0.00 -6.46 23.78
N GLY A 14 -0.91 -5.49 23.64
CA GLY A 14 -0.71 -4.09 24.04
C GLY A 14 -1.16 -3.13 22.95
N TRP A 15 -0.23 -2.34 22.42
CA TRP A 15 -0.50 -1.38 21.35
C TRP A 15 0.19 -1.82 20.06
N ARG A 16 -0.58 -1.90 18.98
CA ARG A 16 -0.11 -2.21 17.64
C ARG A 16 -0.17 -0.98 16.76
N MET A 17 0.98 -0.61 16.19
CA MET A 17 1.02 0.40 15.14
C MET A 17 0.37 -0.16 13.86
N LEU A 18 -0.60 0.56 13.31
CA LEU A 18 -1.15 0.25 12.00
C LEU A 18 -0.11 0.57 10.92
N ARG A 19 0.00 -0.29 9.91
CA ARG A 19 0.80 0.03 8.72
C ARG A 19 0.15 1.16 7.94
N GLY A 20 0.97 1.88 7.17
CA GLY A 20 0.48 2.97 6.35
C GLY A 20 -0.62 2.54 5.38
N ASP A 21 -0.51 1.32 4.84
CA ASP A 21 -1.52 0.67 4.01
C ASP A 21 -2.81 0.31 4.76
N GLU A 22 -2.72 -0.12 6.02
CA GLU A 22 -3.90 -0.48 6.82
C GLU A 22 -4.73 0.76 7.14
N LEU A 23 -4.08 1.82 7.64
CA LEU A 23 -4.74 3.10 7.85
C LEU A 23 -5.19 3.71 6.51
N GLY A 24 -4.41 3.55 5.45
CA GLY A 24 -4.72 4.02 4.10
C GLY A 24 -6.02 3.44 3.55
N ALA A 25 -6.24 2.13 3.72
CA ALA A 25 -7.47 1.46 3.33
C ALA A 25 -8.66 1.87 4.22
N LEU A 26 -8.46 1.98 5.54
CA LEU A 26 -9.49 2.41 6.49
C LEU A 26 -10.03 3.81 6.16
N LEU A 27 -9.14 4.79 6.02
CA LEU A 27 -9.52 6.16 5.68
C LEU A 27 -10.13 6.23 4.29
N GLY A 28 -9.56 5.52 3.31
CA GLY A 28 -10.07 5.49 1.94
C GLY A 28 -11.49 4.97 1.83
N ASP A 29 -11.80 3.84 2.47
CA ASP A 29 -13.16 3.29 2.48
C ASP A 29 -14.16 4.22 3.18
N TYR A 30 -13.76 4.82 4.30
CA TYR A 30 -14.60 5.79 4.99
C TYR A 30 -14.89 7.03 4.12
N VAL A 31 -13.88 7.57 3.43
CA VAL A 31 -14.07 8.71 2.52
C VAL A 31 -14.97 8.32 1.35
N MET A 32 -14.78 7.14 0.74
CA MET A 32 -15.69 6.67 -0.32
C MET A 32 -17.14 6.56 0.14
N ALA A 33 -17.38 6.13 1.39
CA ALA A 33 -18.71 6.00 1.96
C ALA A 33 -19.37 7.33 2.36
N THR A 34 -18.58 8.40 2.52
CA THR A 34 -19.05 9.70 3.06
C THR A 34 -18.84 10.88 2.12
N ALA A 35 -18.14 10.70 1.00
CA ALA A 35 -17.95 11.72 -0.01
C ALA A 35 -19.31 12.20 -0.54
N ALA A 36 -19.46 13.51 -0.69
CA ALA A 36 -20.66 14.11 -1.29
C ALA A 36 -20.74 13.92 -2.81
N ALA A 37 -19.72 13.34 -3.44
CA ALA A 37 -19.68 13.05 -4.87
C ALA A 37 -20.35 11.71 -5.19
N ASP A 38 -20.88 11.58 -6.41
CA ASP A 38 -21.33 10.28 -6.93
C ASP A 38 -20.15 9.29 -6.93
N PRO A 39 -20.30 8.07 -6.40
CA PRO A 39 -19.27 7.04 -6.48
C PRO A 39 -18.71 6.83 -7.90
N ALA A 40 -19.55 6.88 -8.93
CA ALA A 40 -19.13 6.70 -10.32
C ALA A 40 -18.21 7.83 -10.82
N ASP A 41 -18.34 9.03 -10.25
CA ASP A 41 -17.50 10.18 -10.53
C ASP A 41 -16.27 10.28 -9.62
N SER A 42 -16.22 9.47 -8.56
CA SER A 42 -15.15 9.50 -7.57
C SER A 42 -13.95 8.68 -8.02
N VAL A 43 -12.76 9.20 -7.73
CA VAL A 43 -11.47 8.54 -7.94
C VAL A 43 -10.73 8.50 -6.61
N VAL A 44 -10.24 7.31 -6.24
CA VAL A 44 -9.25 7.15 -5.16
C VAL A 44 -7.93 6.66 -5.73
N ALA A 45 -6.83 7.07 -5.11
CA ALA A 45 -5.51 6.76 -5.63
C ALA A 45 -4.55 6.21 -4.57
N ALA A 46 -3.66 5.31 -4.99
CA ALA A 46 -2.50 4.91 -4.19
C ALA A 46 -1.26 4.81 -5.08
N THR A 47 -0.09 4.89 -4.47
CA THR A 47 1.15 4.74 -5.25
C THR A 47 1.37 3.28 -5.61
N VAL A 48 2.14 3.04 -6.69
CA VAL A 48 2.52 1.70 -7.17
C VAL A 48 3.24 0.86 -6.11
N VAL A 49 3.81 1.47 -5.07
CA VAL A 49 4.50 0.74 -3.99
C VAL A 49 3.61 0.47 -2.78
N SER A 50 2.39 1.03 -2.76
CA SER A 50 1.39 0.79 -1.72
C SER A 50 0.64 -0.53 -1.93
N SER A 51 -0.06 -0.99 -0.90
CA SER A 51 -0.87 -2.21 -0.95
C SER A 51 -1.91 -2.18 -2.06
N ARG A 52 -2.20 -3.36 -2.61
CA ARG A 52 -3.29 -3.55 -3.57
C ARG A 52 -4.68 -3.51 -2.94
N LEU A 53 -4.82 -3.44 -1.61
CA LEU A 53 -6.13 -3.51 -0.94
C LEU A 53 -7.09 -2.40 -1.40
N LEU A 54 -6.64 -1.15 -1.53
CA LEU A 54 -7.51 -0.05 -1.99
C LEU A 54 -8.01 -0.27 -3.44
N SER A 55 -7.19 -0.93 -4.28
CA SER A 55 -7.59 -1.29 -5.65
C SER A 55 -8.72 -2.33 -5.72
N LYS A 56 -8.94 -3.07 -4.63
CA LYS A 56 -10.04 -4.03 -4.47
C LYS A 56 -11.27 -3.39 -3.85
N LEU A 57 -11.07 -2.56 -2.82
CA LEU A 57 -12.14 -1.85 -2.14
C LEU A 57 -12.85 -0.87 -3.07
N ALA A 58 -12.13 -0.04 -3.84
CA ALA A 58 -12.78 1.02 -4.60
C ALA A 58 -13.81 0.51 -5.62
N PRO A 59 -13.51 -0.50 -6.47
CA PRO A 59 -14.51 -1.07 -7.36
C PRO A 59 -15.69 -1.72 -6.60
N ALA A 60 -15.44 -2.33 -5.44
CA ALA A 60 -16.49 -2.89 -4.59
C ALA A 60 -17.41 -1.81 -3.96
N ARG A 61 -16.99 -0.54 -3.98
CA ARG A 61 -17.81 0.63 -3.60
C ARG A 61 -18.36 1.40 -4.81
N GLY A 62 -18.13 0.91 -6.04
CA GLY A 62 -18.52 1.63 -7.27
C GLY A 62 -17.63 2.84 -7.60
N VAL A 63 -16.46 2.95 -6.97
CA VAL A 63 -15.51 4.06 -7.11
C VAL A 63 -14.33 3.66 -8.00
N ARG A 64 -13.80 4.60 -8.78
CA ARG A 64 -12.64 4.35 -9.65
C ARG A 64 -11.34 4.34 -8.84
N TYR A 65 -10.47 3.38 -9.13
CA TYR A 65 -9.11 3.33 -8.57
C TYR A 65 -8.06 3.79 -9.58
N ALA A 66 -7.10 4.59 -9.13
CA ALA A 66 -5.92 4.99 -9.89
C ALA A 66 -4.63 4.59 -9.16
N GLU A 67 -3.75 3.87 -9.85
CA GLU A 67 -2.37 3.62 -9.40
C GLU A 67 -1.46 4.72 -9.96
N THR A 68 -0.61 5.33 -9.12
CA THR A 68 0.33 6.38 -9.55
C THR A 68 1.78 6.03 -9.25
N LEU A 69 2.72 6.75 -9.84
CA LEU A 69 4.12 6.69 -9.41
C LEU A 69 4.27 7.13 -7.95
N THR A 70 5.35 6.69 -7.28
CA THR A 70 5.70 7.17 -5.94
C THR A 70 5.90 8.69 -5.94
N GLY A 71 5.37 9.35 -4.91
CA GLY A 71 5.47 10.78 -4.69
C GLY A 71 4.14 11.51 -4.90
N PHE A 72 3.79 12.35 -3.93
CA PHE A 72 2.45 12.90 -3.82
C PHE A 72 2.01 13.82 -4.97
N LYS A 73 2.96 14.43 -5.69
CA LYS A 73 2.65 15.20 -6.91
C LYS A 73 1.85 14.40 -7.96
N TRP A 74 2.01 13.08 -7.98
CA TRP A 74 1.30 12.20 -8.89
C TRP A 74 -0.09 11.84 -8.36
N LEU A 75 -0.17 11.55 -7.04
CA LEU A 75 -1.44 11.30 -6.35
C LEU A 75 -2.40 12.48 -6.47
N ALA A 76 -1.93 13.71 -6.22
CA ALA A 76 -2.71 14.95 -6.34
C ALA A 76 -3.32 15.16 -7.74
N ARG A 77 -2.77 14.50 -8.77
CA ARG A 77 -3.20 14.61 -10.17
C ARG A 77 -3.84 13.32 -10.70
N ALA A 78 -4.12 12.34 -9.84
CA ALA A 78 -4.55 11.02 -10.26
C ALA A 78 -5.89 11.02 -11.03
N ALA A 79 -6.73 12.03 -10.81
CA ALA A 79 -7.99 12.21 -11.52
C ALA A 79 -7.90 13.19 -12.71
N ASP A 80 -6.77 13.87 -12.91
CA ASP A 80 -6.64 14.89 -13.96
C ASP A 80 -6.84 14.25 -15.34
N GLY A 81 -7.74 14.83 -16.15
CA GLY A 81 -8.06 14.32 -17.49
C GLY A 81 -8.90 13.04 -17.54
N THR A 82 -9.32 12.49 -16.38
CA THR A 82 -10.14 11.26 -16.32
C THR A 82 -11.65 11.53 -16.33
N GLY A 83 -12.06 12.79 -16.21
CA GLY A 83 -13.47 13.18 -16.00
C GLY A 83 -14.03 12.79 -14.62
N GLY A 84 -13.20 12.26 -13.72
CA GLY A 84 -13.55 12.01 -12.32
C GLY A 84 -12.99 13.07 -11.37
N ARG A 85 -13.43 13.00 -10.11
CA ARG A 85 -12.97 13.83 -9.00
C ARG A 85 -12.13 12.99 -8.05
N LEU A 86 -10.91 13.45 -7.75
CA LEU A 86 -10.09 12.84 -6.70
C LEU A 86 -10.75 13.10 -5.35
N VAL A 87 -11.18 12.05 -4.66
CA VAL A 87 -11.77 12.16 -3.31
C VAL A 87 -10.84 11.68 -2.22
N TYR A 88 -9.89 10.80 -2.54
CA TYR A 88 -8.91 10.30 -1.58
C TYR A 88 -7.62 9.85 -2.26
N ALA A 89 -6.48 10.04 -1.61
CA ALA A 89 -5.22 9.49 -2.09
C ALA A 89 -4.29 9.14 -0.94
N TYR A 90 -3.46 8.10 -1.08
CA TYR A 90 -2.45 7.80 -0.05
C TYR A 90 -1.15 7.19 -0.59
N GLU A 91 -0.09 7.31 0.21
CA GLU A 91 1.16 6.55 0.09
C GLU A 91 1.41 5.75 1.38
N GLU A 92 1.94 4.54 1.23
CA GLU A 92 2.27 3.60 2.31
C GLU A 92 3.23 4.18 3.35
N ALA A 93 3.98 5.23 2.95
CA ALA A 93 4.82 6.03 3.82
C ALA A 93 4.02 7.00 4.71
N ILE A 94 2.83 6.56 5.17
CA ILE A 94 1.92 7.23 6.11
C ILE A 94 1.45 8.64 5.70
N GLY A 95 1.37 8.88 4.38
CA GLY A 95 0.89 10.14 3.80
C GLY A 95 -0.51 9.99 3.21
N TYR A 96 -1.44 10.85 3.60
CA TYR A 96 -2.86 10.72 3.27
C TYR A 96 -3.46 12.07 2.81
N CYS A 97 -4.26 12.04 1.75
CA CYS A 97 -5.11 13.13 1.25
C CYS A 97 -6.57 12.80 1.62
N CYS A 98 -7.04 13.21 2.79
CA CYS A 98 -8.42 12.91 3.18
C CYS A 98 -9.45 13.87 2.57
N ASP A 99 -9.02 15.09 2.22
CA ASP A 99 -9.83 16.13 1.60
C ASP A 99 -9.03 16.85 0.50
N PRO A 100 -8.98 16.30 -0.73
CA PRO A 100 -8.20 16.88 -1.83
C PRO A 100 -8.69 18.25 -2.32
N ASP A 101 -9.91 18.66 -1.97
CA ASP A 101 -10.46 19.97 -2.34
C ASP A 101 -9.95 21.07 -1.41
N ALA A 102 -9.82 20.77 -0.11
CA ALA A 102 -9.22 21.69 0.86
C ALA A 102 -7.69 21.67 0.79
N VAL A 103 -7.09 20.47 0.78
CA VAL A 103 -5.63 20.29 0.80
C VAL A 103 -5.26 19.24 -0.24
N ARG A 104 -4.77 19.71 -1.39
CA ARG A 104 -4.26 18.87 -2.48
C ARG A 104 -2.81 18.39 -2.24
N ASP A 105 -2.48 18.13 -0.98
CA ASP A 105 -1.22 17.58 -0.48
C ASP A 105 -1.52 16.59 0.66
N LYS A 106 -0.49 15.97 1.24
CA LYS A 106 -0.68 15.14 2.43
C LYS A 106 -1.06 16.00 3.62
N ASP A 107 -2.04 15.53 4.38
CA ASP A 107 -2.52 16.20 5.58
C ASP A 107 -2.68 15.19 6.72
N GLY A 108 -1.67 15.14 7.59
CA GLY A 108 -1.66 14.26 8.76
C GLY A 108 -2.67 14.67 9.84
N ILE A 109 -3.10 15.93 9.86
CA ILE A 109 -4.09 16.45 10.82
C ILE A 109 -5.47 15.96 10.41
N SER A 110 -5.85 16.12 9.14
CA SER A 110 -7.13 15.59 8.62
C SER A 110 -7.23 14.07 8.83
N ALA A 111 -6.15 13.33 8.56
CA ALA A 111 -6.08 11.89 8.77
C ALA A 111 -6.27 11.51 10.25
N ALA A 112 -5.64 12.25 11.18
CA ALA A 112 -5.79 12.02 12.62
C ALA A 112 -7.22 12.28 13.11
N VAL A 113 -7.84 13.38 12.64
CA VAL A 113 -9.24 13.71 12.97
C VAL A 113 -10.19 12.64 12.45
N LEU A 114 -9.98 12.20 11.20
CA LEU A 114 -10.79 11.15 10.58
C LEU A 114 -10.64 9.81 11.29
N ALA A 115 -9.42 9.42 11.66
CA ALA A 115 -9.17 8.22 12.45
C ALA A 115 -9.87 8.28 13.82
N ALA A 116 -9.78 9.41 14.54
CA ALA A 116 -10.48 9.60 15.81
C ALA A 116 -12.00 9.52 15.66
N HIS A 117 -12.55 10.10 14.60
CA HIS A 117 -13.97 10.02 14.28
C HIS A 117 -14.41 8.57 13.99
N MET A 118 -13.63 7.82 13.21
CA MET A 118 -13.90 6.40 12.95
C MET A 118 -13.92 5.59 14.24
N VAL A 119 -12.94 5.80 15.14
CA VAL A 119 -12.87 5.12 16.44
C VAL A 119 -14.10 5.43 17.29
N ALA A 120 -14.49 6.71 17.39
CA ALA A 120 -15.68 7.10 18.16
C ALA A 120 -16.96 6.45 17.61
N ARG A 121 -17.12 6.44 16.28
CA ARG A 121 -18.29 5.84 15.62
C ARG A 121 -18.35 4.32 15.80
N LEU A 122 -17.22 3.63 15.64
CA LEU A 122 -17.13 2.18 15.80
C LEU A 122 -17.30 1.76 17.27
N GLY A 123 -16.80 2.54 18.22
CA GLY A 123 -17.00 2.31 19.65
C GLY A 123 -18.49 2.30 20.03
N GLY A 124 -19.30 3.19 19.45
CA GLY A 124 -20.76 3.17 19.61
C GLY A 124 -21.45 1.91 19.05
N GLN A 125 -20.76 1.14 18.22
CA GLN A 125 -21.22 -0.12 17.62
C GLN A 125 -20.58 -1.35 18.30
N GLY A 126 -19.74 -1.17 19.32
CA GLY A 126 -18.97 -2.25 19.93
C GLY A 126 -17.91 -2.86 18.99
N ARG A 127 -17.44 -2.09 17.99
CA ARG A 127 -16.45 -2.52 17.00
C ARG A 127 -15.17 -1.68 17.11
N THR A 128 -14.11 -2.19 16.51
CA THR A 128 -12.77 -1.59 16.45
C THR A 128 -12.33 -1.40 14.99
N LEU A 129 -11.24 -0.67 14.78
CA LEU A 129 -10.60 -0.60 13.45
C LEU A 129 -10.08 -1.96 12.98
N LEU A 130 -9.68 -2.85 13.91
CA LEU A 130 -9.24 -4.20 13.57
C LEU A 130 -10.40 -5.04 13.03
N ASP A 131 -11.60 -4.92 13.60
CA ASP A 131 -12.80 -5.61 13.08
C ASP A 131 -13.18 -5.15 11.66
N VAL A 132 -12.87 -3.90 11.32
CA VAL A 132 -13.08 -3.37 9.97
C VAL A 132 -12.03 -3.93 9.01
N LEU A 133 -10.75 -3.98 9.41
CA LEU A 133 -9.69 -4.60 8.61
C LEU A 133 -9.92 -6.10 8.40
N ASP A 134 -10.44 -6.80 9.41
CA ASP A 134 -10.84 -8.21 9.29
C ASP A 134 -11.98 -8.38 8.29
N GLY A 135 -12.96 -7.47 8.29
CA GLY A 135 -14.01 -7.41 7.28
C GLY A 135 -13.45 -7.23 5.86
N TYR A 136 -12.50 -6.33 5.66
CA TYR A 136 -11.83 -6.16 4.36
C TYR A 136 -11.06 -7.41 3.95
N ALA A 137 -10.44 -8.11 4.89
CA ALA A 137 -9.71 -9.33 4.60
C ALA A 137 -10.64 -10.45 4.08
N VAL A 138 -11.85 -10.55 4.64
CA VAL A 138 -12.88 -11.48 4.16
C VAL A 138 -13.42 -11.06 2.78
N GLU A 139 -13.67 -9.77 2.58
CA GLU A 139 -14.26 -9.27 1.33
C GLU A 139 -13.29 -9.27 0.14
N CYS A 140 -12.08 -8.78 0.36
CA CYS A 140 -11.10 -8.47 -0.69
C CYS A 140 -9.87 -9.40 -0.67
N GLY A 141 -9.81 -10.33 0.28
CA GLY A 141 -8.61 -11.09 0.61
C GLY A 141 -7.76 -10.39 1.67
N LEU A 142 -6.99 -11.18 2.41
CA LEU A 142 -6.04 -10.68 3.39
C LEU A 142 -4.80 -10.12 2.67
N HIS A 143 -4.48 -8.85 2.93
CA HIS A 143 -3.24 -8.22 2.49
C HIS A 143 -2.34 -7.95 3.70
N VAL A 144 -1.12 -8.49 3.69
CA VAL A 144 -0.08 -8.17 4.68
C VAL A 144 1.12 -7.56 3.96
N THR A 145 1.56 -6.38 4.41
CA THR A 145 2.65 -5.64 3.76
C THR A 145 3.87 -5.49 4.65
N ASP A 146 5.05 -5.34 4.05
CA ASP A 146 6.27 -4.93 4.75
C ASP A 146 7.23 -4.18 3.82
N GLN A 147 8.29 -3.60 4.38
CA GLN A 147 9.31 -2.90 3.59
C GLN A 147 10.73 -3.23 4.01
N LEU A 148 11.61 -3.41 3.03
CA LEU A 148 13.06 -3.49 3.21
C LEU A 148 13.70 -2.21 2.66
N ALA A 149 14.59 -1.60 3.44
CA ALA A 149 15.39 -0.47 2.99
C ALA A 149 16.88 -0.79 3.23
N ILE A 150 17.64 -0.86 2.14
CA ILE A 150 19.09 -1.09 2.16
C ILE A 150 19.75 0.27 2.01
N ARG A 151 20.44 0.73 3.07
CA ARG A 151 21.28 1.93 3.02
C ARG A 151 22.59 1.57 2.32
N VAL A 152 23.07 2.45 1.46
CA VAL A 152 24.41 2.38 0.88
C VAL A 152 25.18 3.64 1.22
N ASP A 153 26.50 3.54 1.23
CA ASP A 153 27.39 4.71 1.33
C ASP A 153 27.75 5.22 -0.08
N ASP A 154 27.87 4.33 -1.06
CA ASP A 154 28.08 4.66 -2.48
C ASP A 154 26.80 4.42 -3.30
N LEU A 155 26.32 5.47 -3.98
CA LEU A 155 25.16 5.39 -4.88
C LEU A 155 25.37 4.43 -6.07
N ALA A 156 26.63 4.15 -6.45
CA ALA A 156 26.93 3.16 -7.49
C ALA A 156 26.49 1.74 -7.07
N GLU A 157 26.44 1.43 -5.77
CA GLU A 157 25.95 0.14 -5.27
C GLU A 157 24.46 -0.07 -5.59
N ILE A 158 23.65 0.99 -5.55
CA ILE A 158 22.23 0.94 -5.94
C ILE A 158 22.11 0.57 -7.42
N GLN A 159 22.92 1.19 -8.28
CA GLN A 159 22.92 0.88 -9.71
C GLN A 159 23.38 -0.55 -9.97
N ALA A 160 24.40 -1.03 -9.25
CA ALA A 160 24.87 -2.40 -9.34
C ALA A 160 23.81 -3.41 -8.87
N MET A 161 23.10 -3.15 -7.77
CA MET A 161 22.00 -3.99 -7.28
C MET A 161 20.87 -4.08 -8.31
N MET A 162 20.41 -2.95 -8.84
CA MET A 162 19.35 -2.91 -9.84
C MET A 162 19.76 -3.57 -11.16
N ALA A 163 21.02 -3.40 -11.59
CA ALA A 163 21.56 -4.05 -12.78
C ALA A 163 21.60 -5.58 -12.61
N ARG A 164 22.05 -6.08 -11.45
CA ARG A 164 22.03 -7.53 -11.15
C ARG A 164 20.61 -8.09 -11.16
N LEU A 165 19.68 -7.41 -10.50
CA LEU A 165 18.27 -7.81 -10.48
C LEU A 165 17.69 -7.92 -11.91
N ARG A 166 18.01 -6.96 -12.79
CA ARG A 166 17.55 -6.96 -14.18
C ARG A 166 18.22 -8.03 -15.05
N ALA A 167 19.51 -8.30 -14.81
CA ALA A 167 20.27 -9.29 -15.57
C ALA A 167 19.89 -10.73 -15.23
N ALA A 168 19.56 -10.99 -13.96
CA ALA A 168 19.20 -12.31 -13.46
C ALA A 168 18.02 -12.21 -12.46
N PRO A 169 16.80 -11.89 -12.93
CA PRO A 169 15.66 -11.81 -12.03
C PRO A 169 15.31 -13.20 -11.48
N PRO A 170 14.72 -13.26 -10.26
CA PRO A 170 14.33 -14.53 -9.67
C PRO A 170 13.20 -15.16 -10.48
N ARG A 171 13.22 -16.49 -10.61
CA ARG A 171 12.10 -17.25 -11.20
C ARG A 171 11.02 -17.59 -10.17
N GLU A 172 11.38 -17.54 -8.89
CA GLU A 172 10.56 -17.96 -7.76
C GLU A 172 10.90 -17.09 -6.55
N LEU A 173 9.88 -16.76 -5.75
CA LEU A 173 10.01 -16.17 -4.42
C LEU A 173 8.93 -16.76 -3.50
N ALA A 174 9.29 -17.02 -2.25
CA ALA A 174 8.44 -17.62 -1.23
C ALA A 174 7.74 -18.91 -1.70
N GLY A 175 8.45 -19.75 -2.47
CA GLY A 175 7.93 -21.03 -2.96
C GLY A 175 7.05 -20.94 -4.21
N ALA A 176 6.89 -19.75 -4.82
CA ALA A 176 5.95 -19.53 -5.92
C ALA A 176 6.60 -18.84 -7.13
N PRO A 177 6.22 -19.22 -8.37
CA PRO A 177 6.70 -18.58 -9.58
C PRO A 177 6.47 -17.07 -9.60
N ILE A 178 7.41 -16.34 -10.18
CA ILE A 178 7.38 -14.87 -10.26
C ILE A 178 7.47 -14.40 -11.71
N GLU A 179 6.53 -13.55 -12.09
CA GLU A 179 6.59 -12.70 -13.26
C GLU A 179 7.33 -11.39 -12.94
N VAL A 180 8.06 -10.88 -13.93
CA VAL A 180 8.90 -9.70 -13.79
C VAL A 180 8.40 -8.62 -14.74
N ASP A 181 8.18 -7.43 -14.18
CA ASP A 181 7.72 -6.25 -14.91
C ASP A 181 8.62 -5.06 -14.56
N ASP A 182 9.53 -4.72 -15.46
CA ASP A 182 10.43 -3.57 -15.32
C ASP A 182 9.76 -2.30 -15.83
N LEU A 183 9.40 -1.41 -14.90
CA LEU A 183 8.72 -0.16 -15.20
C LEU A 183 9.64 0.82 -15.95
N ALA A 184 10.96 0.60 -15.96
CA ALA A 184 11.89 1.45 -16.69
C ALA A 184 11.76 1.26 -18.22
N GLY A 185 11.31 0.08 -18.65
CA GLY A 185 11.07 -0.28 -20.05
C GLY A 185 9.68 0.10 -20.57
N ARG A 186 8.76 0.54 -19.70
CA ARG A 186 7.41 0.93 -20.10
C ARG A 186 7.38 2.27 -20.85
N ARG A 187 6.39 2.42 -21.73
CA ARG A 187 6.02 3.71 -22.34
C ARG A 187 4.92 4.37 -21.49
N GLY A 188 4.85 5.70 -21.52
CA GLY A 188 3.78 6.46 -20.88
C GLY A 188 4.03 6.87 -19.43
N PRO A 189 3.00 7.32 -18.70
CA PRO A 189 3.13 8.05 -17.44
C PRO A 189 3.61 7.18 -16.26
N MET A 190 3.51 5.85 -16.37
CA MET A 190 3.96 4.91 -15.33
C MET A 190 5.42 4.46 -15.50
N ARG A 191 6.18 5.06 -16.43
CA ARG A 191 7.61 4.77 -16.57
C ARG A 191 8.40 5.32 -15.39
N THR A 192 9.10 4.46 -14.68
CA THR A 192 9.96 4.82 -13.54
C THR A 192 11.05 3.78 -13.32
N ASP A 193 12.12 4.11 -12.59
CA ASP A 193 13.13 3.13 -12.20
C ASP A 193 12.60 2.26 -11.04
N ALA A 194 11.88 1.20 -11.42
CA ALA A 194 11.36 0.20 -10.50
C ALA A 194 11.15 -1.13 -11.21
N VAL A 195 11.36 -2.23 -10.49
CA VAL A 195 11.03 -3.59 -10.93
C VAL A 195 9.92 -4.12 -10.05
N VAL A 196 8.84 -4.61 -10.68
CA VAL A 196 7.74 -5.30 -10.01
C VAL A 196 7.91 -6.80 -10.22
N LEU A 197 7.96 -7.54 -9.13
CA LEU A 197 7.97 -8.99 -9.08
C LEU A 197 6.60 -9.45 -8.61
N ARG A 198 5.90 -10.28 -9.38
CA ARG A 198 4.53 -10.69 -9.09
C ARG A 198 4.36 -12.20 -9.21
N GLY A 199 3.83 -12.83 -8.16
CA GLY A 199 3.26 -14.16 -8.20
C GLY A 199 1.78 -14.12 -7.81
N ASP A 200 1.17 -15.29 -7.63
CA ASP A 200 -0.25 -15.40 -7.29
C ASP A 200 -0.61 -14.63 -6.01
N ALA A 201 0.11 -14.93 -4.93
CA ALA A 201 -0.05 -14.24 -3.64
C ALA A 201 0.97 -13.11 -3.44
N THR A 202 2.16 -13.24 -4.03
CA THR A 202 3.33 -12.41 -3.74
C THR A 202 3.41 -11.20 -4.65
N ARG A 203 3.74 -10.03 -4.08
CA ARG A 203 4.17 -8.87 -4.85
C ARG A 203 5.34 -8.19 -4.17
N VAL A 204 6.38 -7.88 -4.94
CA VAL A 204 7.51 -7.06 -4.50
C VAL A 204 7.74 -5.95 -5.50
N VAL A 205 7.87 -4.71 -5.03
CA VAL A 205 8.30 -3.58 -5.87
C VAL A 205 9.64 -3.08 -5.38
N ILE A 206 10.66 -3.12 -6.23
CA ILE A 206 12.03 -2.73 -5.89
C ILE A 206 12.39 -1.48 -6.66
N ARG A 207 12.84 -0.43 -5.95
CA ARG A 207 13.20 0.85 -6.57
C ARG A 207 14.27 1.62 -5.77
N PRO A 208 15.11 2.42 -6.44
CA PRO A 208 15.93 3.42 -5.77
C PRO A 208 15.07 4.47 -5.05
N SER A 209 15.50 4.89 -3.87
CA SER A 209 14.92 6.06 -3.21
C SER A 209 15.32 7.32 -3.96
N GLY A 210 14.39 8.26 -4.13
CA GLY A 210 14.65 9.52 -4.84
C GLY A 210 15.30 10.59 -3.96
N THR A 211 15.28 10.41 -2.64
CA THR A 211 15.68 11.44 -1.65
C THR A 211 16.74 10.97 -0.67
N GLU A 212 17.08 9.67 -0.68
CA GLU A 212 17.97 9.06 0.30
C GLU A 212 18.89 8.05 -0.41
N PRO A 213 20.12 7.80 0.08
CA PRO A 213 21.02 6.78 -0.46
C PRO A 213 20.54 5.38 -0.01
N LYS A 214 19.37 4.98 -0.51
CA LYS A 214 18.70 3.72 -0.15
C LYS A 214 18.10 3.05 -1.37
N LEU A 215 18.22 1.73 -1.44
CA LEU A 215 17.36 0.89 -2.27
C LEU A 215 16.18 0.40 -1.41
N LYS A 216 14.95 0.57 -1.90
CA LYS A 216 13.73 0.17 -1.17
C LYS A 216 13.05 -0.99 -1.91
N ALA A 217 12.61 -1.98 -1.15
CA ALA A 217 11.72 -3.03 -1.61
C ALA A 217 10.44 -3.00 -0.77
N TYR A 218 9.29 -3.05 -1.43
CA TYR A 218 7.96 -3.03 -0.84
C TYR A 218 7.32 -4.38 -1.08
N LEU A 219 6.92 -5.06 -0.02
CA LEU A 219 6.54 -6.46 -0.01
C LEU A 219 5.07 -6.57 0.35
N GLU A 220 4.36 -7.46 -0.33
CA GLU A 220 2.98 -7.78 -0.05
C GLU A 220 2.72 -9.26 -0.28
N ILE A 221 2.08 -9.91 0.70
CA ILE A 221 1.41 -11.20 0.52
C ILE A 221 -0.09 -10.92 0.56
N ALA A 222 -0.80 -11.32 -0.50
CA ALA A 222 -2.24 -11.21 -0.62
C ALA A 222 -2.84 -12.61 -0.80
N THR A 223 -3.71 -13.04 0.11
CA THR A 223 -4.36 -14.37 0.04
C THR A 223 -5.87 -14.22 0.18
N PRO A 224 -6.68 -14.92 -0.64
CA PRO A 224 -8.13 -14.96 -0.44
C PRO A 224 -8.47 -15.48 0.95
N VAL A 225 -9.60 -15.05 1.50
CA VAL A 225 -10.18 -15.58 2.73
C VAL A 225 -11.61 -15.99 2.40
N SER A 226 -11.88 -17.29 2.36
CA SER A 226 -13.20 -17.81 1.96
C SER A 226 -14.18 -17.88 3.14
N ASP A 227 -13.65 -17.93 4.36
CA ASP A 227 -14.39 -18.04 5.61
C ASP A 227 -13.72 -17.16 6.68
N PRO A 228 -14.47 -16.29 7.39
CA PRO A 228 -13.95 -15.55 8.55
C PRO A 228 -13.21 -16.40 9.59
N GLU A 229 -13.61 -17.66 9.79
CA GLU A 229 -12.95 -18.57 10.75
C GLU A 229 -11.51 -18.92 10.33
N GLU A 230 -11.20 -18.85 9.03
CA GLU A 230 -9.86 -19.08 8.50
C GLU A 230 -8.95 -17.84 8.61
N LEU A 231 -9.48 -16.68 9.01
CA LEU A 231 -8.74 -15.44 8.97
C LEU A 231 -7.50 -15.47 9.88
N ALA A 232 -7.65 -15.93 11.11
CA ALA A 232 -6.55 -16.03 12.06
C ALA A 232 -5.42 -16.95 11.56
N PRO A 233 -5.66 -18.22 11.17
CA PRO A 233 -4.59 -19.08 10.64
C PRO A 233 -4.01 -18.53 9.32
N ARG A 234 -4.82 -17.96 8.42
CA ARG A 234 -4.31 -17.32 7.19
C ARG A 234 -3.43 -16.12 7.50
N ARG A 235 -3.75 -15.31 8.50
CA ARG A 235 -2.94 -14.18 8.95
C ARG A 235 -1.59 -14.63 9.48
N THR A 236 -1.56 -15.69 10.30
CA THR A 236 -0.31 -16.26 10.78
C THR A 236 0.55 -16.80 9.62
N ALA A 237 -0.05 -17.56 8.70
CA ALA A 237 0.66 -18.10 7.54
C ALA A 237 1.19 -17.00 6.61
N ALA A 238 0.37 -15.99 6.28
CA ALA A 238 0.77 -14.88 5.42
C ALA A 238 1.87 -14.02 6.06
N THR A 239 1.82 -13.80 7.37
CA THR A 239 2.87 -13.08 8.10
C THR A 239 4.20 -13.85 8.10
N ALA A 240 4.15 -15.18 8.28
CA ALA A 240 5.34 -16.02 8.17
C ALA A 240 5.91 -16.01 6.74
N ALA A 241 5.06 -16.13 5.73
CA ALA A 241 5.46 -16.04 4.32
C ALA A 241 6.09 -14.69 3.98
N LEU A 242 5.54 -13.59 4.51
CA LEU A 242 6.07 -12.24 4.34
C LEU A 242 7.47 -12.09 4.97
N HIS A 243 7.70 -12.71 6.13
CA HIS A 243 9.02 -12.75 6.76
C HIS A 243 10.04 -13.52 5.90
N THR A 244 9.67 -14.69 5.37
CA THR A 244 10.49 -15.46 4.43
C THR A 244 10.80 -14.65 3.16
N LEU A 245 9.77 -14.04 2.56
CA LEU A 245 9.92 -13.18 1.38
C LEU A 245 10.88 -12.02 1.64
N ARG A 246 10.82 -11.40 2.81
CA ARG A 246 11.74 -10.32 3.21
C ARG A 246 13.19 -10.81 3.25
N ALA A 247 13.45 -12.01 3.77
CA ALA A 247 14.78 -12.60 3.82
C ALA A 247 15.30 -12.94 2.41
N GLU A 248 14.46 -13.53 1.56
CA GLU A 248 14.81 -13.85 0.18
C GLU A 248 15.11 -12.60 -0.65
N VAL A 249 14.27 -11.56 -0.55
CA VAL A 249 14.49 -10.27 -1.24
C VAL A 249 15.77 -9.60 -0.76
N ARG A 250 16.09 -9.68 0.54
CA ARG A 250 17.36 -9.18 1.08
C ARG A 250 18.55 -9.93 0.45
N SER A 251 18.49 -11.26 0.40
CA SER A 251 19.53 -12.10 -0.22
C SER A 251 19.69 -11.82 -1.72
N LEU A 252 18.57 -11.69 -2.44
CA LEU A 252 18.52 -11.33 -3.87
C LEU A 252 19.24 -10.02 -4.16
N LEU A 253 19.13 -9.04 -3.25
CA LEU A 253 19.77 -7.73 -3.38
C LEU A 253 21.23 -7.74 -2.89
N GLY A 254 21.68 -8.82 -2.24
CA GLY A 254 23.05 -8.97 -1.75
C GLY A 254 23.35 -8.18 -0.47
N ALA A 255 22.35 -8.06 0.43
CA ALA A 255 22.42 -7.30 1.69
C ALA A 255 21.95 -8.11 2.91
#